data_AF-A0A6N3AXM8-F1
#
_entry.id   AF-A0A6N3AXM8-F1
#
_cell.length_a   1.000
_cell.length_b   1.000
_cell.length_c   1.000
_cell.angle_alpha   90.00
_cell.angle_beta   90.00
_cell.angle_gamma   90.00
#
_symmetry.space_group_name_H-M   'P 1'
#
loop_
_entity.id
_entity.type
_entity.pdbx_description
1 polymer ?
#
loop_
_entity_poly.entity_id
_entity_poly.type
_entity_poly.pdbx_seq_one_letter_code
_entity_poly.pdbx_strand_id
1 'polypeptide(L)'
;MRRMAFRLKLEKLSYPNAVMCILLGLLMAGVVASGIWLYKKADKPVMRIGNYAITREHLALYQDDLRAKVSSYFYQTYQQDPNEKGFWDSTIGGETPSQVLRTEAINALFTDTVERIEAAKYEIEVDITLDDIKKSLDRENKRRAEPGQTAYGPETYGLMEYISRTQMEVRDALKEKLLETRLKPTKEQLQELYEQADAAYLDKGCKARVGIYMYYGMKVGEYPEELQSVWAFVKEELENGTNPELITEAAGQRFSTPIEYEEVEYDSNQLPRDNEELAWLAEQTRGMSAGQYSDCLDYGASQGILKVLDKTDYGKASFEEAETLLTNLWINENYPRYLDQCMDAYR
;
A
#
# COMPACT_ATOMS: atom_id res chain seq x y z
N MET A 1 42.73 45.53 -67.41
CA MET A 1 43.61 44.37 -67.14
C MET A 1 44.26 44.62 -65.79
N ARG A 2 44.17 43.80 -64.72
CA ARG A 2 44.09 42.33 -64.56
C ARG A 2 43.29 41.98 -63.29
N ARG A 3 42.44 40.95 -63.37
CA ARG A 3 41.90 40.23 -62.20
C ARG A 3 43.03 39.38 -61.58
N MET A 4 43.29 39.51 -60.29
CA MET A 4 44.11 38.51 -59.56
C MET A 4 43.22 37.33 -59.20
N ALA A 5 43.45 36.20 -59.86
CA ALA A 5 42.89 34.91 -59.49
C ALA A 5 43.78 34.29 -58.40
N PHE A 6 43.23 34.10 -57.21
CA PHE A 6 43.86 33.32 -56.15
C PHE A 6 43.73 31.84 -56.51
N ARG A 7 44.75 31.26 -57.16
CA ARG A 7 44.84 29.81 -57.38
C ARG A 7 45.31 29.15 -56.09
N LEU A 8 44.44 28.45 -55.39
CA LEU A 8 44.86 27.44 -54.41
C LEU A 8 45.67 26.36 -55.16
N LYS A 9 46.94 26.21 -54.79
CA LYS A 9 47.72 25.01 -55.12
C LYS A 9 47.18 23.87 -54.24
N LEU A 10 46.38 23.00 -54.84
CA LEU A 10 46.14 21.66 -54.31
C LEU A 10 47.43 20.86 -54.53
N GLU A 11 48.33 20.90 -53.54
CA GLU A 11 49.35 19.86 -53.41
C GLU A 11 48.62 18.53 -53.27
N LYS A 12 49.00 17.57 -54.12
CA LYS A 12 48.41 16.23 -54.16
C LYS A 12 48.66 15.57 -52.79
N LEU A 13 47.64 15.56 -51.92
CA LEU A 13 47.60 14.63 -50.81
C LEU A 13 47.82 13.23 -51.40
N SER A 14 48.85 12.51 -50.93
CA SER A 14 49.02 11.12 -51.33
C SER A 14 47.76 10.35 -50.93
N TYR A 15 47.36 9.38 -51.76
CA TYR A 15 46.16 8.56 -51.57
C TYR A 15 45.93 8.10 -50.11
N PRO A 16 46.94 7.68 -49.32
CA PRO A 16 46.72 7.32 -47.91
C PRO A 16 46.33 8.50 -47.01
N ASN A 17 46.86 9.70 -47.25
CA ASN A 17 46.56 10.89 -46.43
C ASN A 17 45.13 11.40 -46.69
N ALA A 18 44.65 11.31 -47.94
CA ALA A 18 43.28 11.70 -48.29
C ALA A 18 42.25 10.76 -47.65
N VAL A 19 42.53 9.45 -47.67
CA VAL A 19 41.69 8.43 -47.02
C VAL A 19 41.67 8.62 -45.50
N MET A 20 42.81 8.92 -44.88
CA MET A 20 42.89 9.17 -43.44
C MET A 20 42.08 10.41 -43.01
N CYS A 21 42.13 11.50 -43.77
CA CYS A 21 41.32 12.69 -43.49
C CYS A 21 39.80 12.43 -43.64
N ILE A 22 39.40 11.61 -44.62
CA ILE A 22 37.99 11.21 -44.80
C ILE A 22 37.53 10.34 -43.63
N LEU A 23 38.35 9.37 -43.19
CA LEU A 23 38.02 8.52 -42.05
C LEU A 23 37.91 9.31 -40.74
N LEU A 24 38.81 10.26 -40.49
CA LEU A 24 38.73 11.17 -39.33
C LEU A 24 37.50 12.08 -39.40
N GLY A 25 37.15 12.58 -40.59
CA GLY A 25 35.95 13.37 -40.81
C GLY A 25 34.66 12.59 -40.53
N LEU A 26 34.60 11.33 -40.98
CA LEU A 26 33.47 10.43 -40.71
C LEU A 26 33.36 10.06 -39.23
N LEU A 27 34.49 9.86 -38.54
CA LEU A 27 34.51 9.55 -37.11
C LEU A 27 34.06 10.76 -36.27
N MET A 28 34.52 11.96 -36.61
CA MET A 28 34.05 13.21 -35.99
C MET A 28 32.57 13.48 -36.28
N ALA A 29 32.10 13.26 -37.51
CA ALA A 29 30.69 13.39 -37.85
C ALA A 29 29.83 12.36 -37.10
N GLY A 30 30.33 11.14 -36.89
CA GLY A 30 29.69 10.10 -36.09
C GLY A 30 29.56 10.48 -34.61
N VAL A 31 30.60 11.07 -34.01
CA VAL A 31 30.58 11.55 -32.61
C VAL A 31 29.66 12.76 -32.43
N VAL A 32 29.63 13.67 -33.40
CA VAL A 32 28.72 14.83 -33.37
C VAL A 32 27.27 14.40 -33.60
N ALA A 33 27.03 13.48 -34.54
CA ALA A 33 25.69 12.94 -34.79
C ALA A 33 25.17 12.12 -33.60
N SER A 34 26.01 11.32 -32.94
CA SER A 34 25.64 10.60 -31.73
C SER A 34 25.38 11.54 -30.54
N GLY A 35 26.19 12.59 -30.38
CA GLY A 35 25.95 13.65 -29.39
C GLY A 35 24.64 14.40 -29.62
N ILE A 36 24.32 14.76 -30.86
CA ILE A 36 23.04 15.41 -31.23
C ILE A 36 21.84 14.46 -31.05
N TRP A 37 22.01 13.17 -31.35
CA TRP A 37 20.96 12.17 -31.17
C TRP A 37 20.69 11.88 -29.69
N LEU A 38 21.73 11.77 -28.86
CA LEU A 38 21.62 11.67 -27.41
C LEU A 38 20.98 12.93 -26.81
N TYR A 39 21.36 14.12 -27.28
CA TYR A 39 20.79 15.39 -26.84
C TYR A 39 19.31 15.54 -27.23
N LYS A 40 18.90 15.03 -28.40
CA LYS A 40 17.49 15.04 -28.84
C LYS A 40 16.61 14.01 -28.14
N LYS A 41 17.19 12.95 -27.56
CA LYS A 41 16.45 11.90 -26.85
C LYS A 41 16.22 12.22 -25.37
N ALA A 42 16.95 13.18 -24.80
CA ALA A 42 16.76 13.62 -23.43
C ALA A 42 15.42 14.36 -23.31
N ASP A 43 14.43 13.71 -22.71
CA ASP A 43 13.18 14.37 -22.34
C ASP A 43 13.48 15.53 -21.38
N LYS A 44 12.86 16.69 -21.64
CA LYS A 44 13.10 17.89 -20.84
C LYS A 44 12.61 17.64 -19.41
N PRO A 45 13.40 17.98 -18.37
CA PRO A 45 12.96 17.79 -17.01
C PRO A 45 11.73 18.64 -16.69
N VAL A 46 10.76 18.05 -16.00
CA VAL A 46 9.60 18.77 -15.43
C VAL A 46 9.92 19.42 -14.09
N MET A 47 10.85 18.82 -13.34
CA MET A 47 11.40 19.36 -12.09
C MET A 47 12.78 18.76 -11.81
N ARG A 48 13.49 19.34 -10.85
CA ARG A 48 14.74 18.78 -10.31
C ARG A 48 14.61 18.62 -8.80
N ILE A 49 15.11 17.50 -8.29
CA ILE A 49 15.14 17.20 -6.85
C ILE A 49 16.61 16.96 -6.51
N GLY A 50 17.24 17.94 -5.86
CA GLY A 50 18.70 18.01 -5.74
C GLY A 50 19.38 17.95 -7.12
N ASN A 51 20.26 16.97 -7.30
CA ASN A 51 20.98 16.78 -8.56
C ASN A 51 20.21 15.97 -9.61
N TYR A 52 19.07 15.37 -9.24
CA TYR A 52 18.32 14.46 -10.10
C TYR A 52 17.27 15.19 -10.93
N ALA A 53 17.20 14.83 -12.21
CA ALA A 53 16.23 15.39 -13.15
C ALA A 53 15.03 14.45 -13.24
N ILE A 54 13.83 15.00 -13.04
CA ILE A 54 12.58 14.26 -13.20
C ILE A 54 12.02 14.55 -14.59
N THR A 55 11.81 13.51 -15.39
CA THR A 55 11.33 13.61 -16.78
C THR A 55 9.81 13.67 -16.84
N ARG A 56 9.24 14.08 -17.98
CA ARG A 56 7.77 13.99 -18.19
C ARG A 56 7.31 12.55 -18.18
N GLU A 57 8.10 11.65 -18.73
CA GLU A 57 7.80 10.23 -18.70
C GLU A 57 7.66 9.70 -17.27
N HIS A 58 8.52 10.11 -16.35
CA HIS A 58 8.43 9.69 -14.96
C HIS A 58 7.14 10.21 -14.31
N LEU A 59 6.82 11.48 -14.54
CA LEU A 59 5.58 12.07 -14.05
C LEU A 59 4.33 11.37 -14.63
N ALA A 60 4.36 11.01 -15.92
CA ALA A 60 3.22 10.35 -16.58
C ALA A 60 2.90 9.00 -15.93
N LEU A 61 3.91 8.21 -15.51
CA LEU A 61 3.68 6.95 -14.80
C LEU A 61 2.87 7.14 -13.52
N TYR A 62 3.21 8.15 -12.72
CA TYR A 62 2.46 8.46 -11.49
C TYR A 62 1.06 9.04 -11.79
N GLN A 63 0.90 9.79 -12.88
CA GLN A 63 -0.43 10.26 -13.31
C GLN A 63 -1.34 9.11 -13.74
N ASP A 64 -0.79 8.10 -14.42
CA ASP A 64 -1.57 6.93 -14.83
C ASP A 64 -1.96 6.09 -13.60
N ASP A 65 -1.04 5.89 -12.65
CA ASP A 65 -1.27 5.15 -11.40
C ASP A 65 -2.34 5.81 -10.52
N LEU A 66 -2.30 7.13 -10.38
CA LEU A 66 -3.22 7.88 -9.51
C LEU A 66 -4.55 8.24 -10.18
N ARG A 67 -4.73 7.93 -11.47
CA ARG A 67 -5.94 8.29 -12.23
C ARG A 67 -7.20 7.71 -11.59
N ALA A 68 -7.14 6.46 -11.14
CA ALA A 68 -8.26 5.78 -10.48
C ALA A 68 -8.58 6.42 -9.12
N LYS A 69 -7.57 6.72 -8.30
CA LYS A 69 -7.74 7.40 -7.00
C LYS A 69 -8.45 8.74 -7.16
N VAL A 70 -8.00 9.57 -8.10
CA VAL A 70 -8.60 10.88 -8.35
C VAL A 70 -10.02 10.75 -8.89
N SER A 71 -10.26 9.79 -9.79
CA SER A 71 -11.62 9.52 -10.30
C SER A 71 -12.58 9.14 -9.16
N SER A 72 -12.14 8.25 -8.25
CA SER A 72 -12.92 7.85 -7.08
C SER A 72 -13.18 9.01 -6.12
N TYR A 73 -12.20 9.90 -5.90
CA TYR A 73 -12.38 11.10 -5.07
C TYR A 73 -13.50 11.98 -5.63
N PHE A 74 -13.48 12.32 -6.92
CA PHE A 74 -14.52 13.17 -7.52
C PHE A 74 -15.89 12.51 -7.54
N TYR A 75 -15.95 11.19 -7.74
CA TYR A 75 -17.20 10.43 -7.64
C TYR A 75 -17.76 10.47 -6.21
N GLN A 76 -16.96 10.17 -5.20
CA GLN A 76 -17.42 10.11 -3.81
C GLN A 76 -17.80 11.50 -3.27
N THR A 77 -16.99 12.53 -3.55
CA THR A 77 -17.16 13.87 -3.01
C THR A 77 -18.20 14.70 -3.77
N TYR A 78 -18.24 14.59 -5.10
CA TYR A 78 -19.08 15.45 -5.95
C TYR A 78 -20.11 14.69 -6.78
N GLN A 79 -20.20 13.37 -6.64
CA GLN A 79 -21.11 12.50 -7.41
C GLN A 79 -20.95 12.67 -8.93
N GLN A 80 -19.74 13.01 -9.39
CA GLN A 80 -19.43 13.16 -10.80
C GLN A 80 -18.95 11.83 -11.39
N ASP A 81 -19.54 11.42 -12.52
CA ASP A 81 -19.10 10.22 -13.23
C ASP A 81 -17.79 10.51 -13.99
N PRO A 82 -16.68 9.81 -13.69
CA PRO A 82 -15.39 10.00 -14.36
C PRO A 82 -15.40 9.65 -15.85
N ASN A 83 -16.45 8.99 -16.35
CA ASN A 83 -16.64 8.69 -17.78
C ASN A 83 -17.32 9.83 -18.55
N GLU A 84 -17.81 10.87 -17.87
CA GLU A 84 -18.44 12.01 -18.52
C GLU A 84 -17.45 12.79 -19.39
N LYS A 85 -17.95 13.28 -20.52
CA LYS A 85 -17.14 14.07 -21.45
C LYS A 85 -16.72 15.38 -20.79
N GLY A 86 -15.41 15.63 -20.79
CA GLY A 86 -14.84 16.86 -20.22
C GLY A 86 -14.60 16.79 -18.72
N PHE A 87 -14.81 15.64 -18.08
CA PHE A 87 -14.52 15.42 -16.65
C PHE A 87 -13.13 15.96 -16.25
N TRP A 88 -12.09 15.61 -17.00
CA TRP A 88 -10.70 15.99 -16.69
C TRP A 88 -10.41 17.48 -16.79
N ASP A 89 -11.21 18.22 -17.57
CA ASP A 89 -10.93 19.62 -17.93
C ASP A 89 -11.93 20.59 -17.29
N SER A 90 -13.01 20.08 -16.71
CA SER A 90 -14.08 20.89 -16.12
C SER A 90 -13.78 21.22 -14.67
N THR A 91 -14.24 22.39 -14.24
CA THR A 91 -14.22 22.76 -12.82
C THR A 91 -15.42 22.15 -12.11
N ILE A 92 -15.15 21.24 -11.17
CA ILE A 92 -16.11 20.54 -10.33
C ILE A 92 -15.85 20.96 -8.88
N GLY A 93 -16.83 21.57 -8.22
CA GLY A 93 -16.67 21.96 -6.82
C GLY A 93 -15.56 23.00 -6.55
N GLY A 94 -15.06 23.69 -7.58
CA GLY A 94 -13.93 24.62 -7.49
C GLY A 94 -12.57 24.00 -7.84
N GLU A 95 -12.51 22.71 -8.11
CA GLU A 95 -11.30 21.97 -8.48
C GLU A 95 -11.38 21.44 -9.91
N THR A 96 -10.24 21.18 -10.54
CA THR A 96 -10.19 20.56 -11.88
C THR A 96 -9.48 19.21 -11.78
N PRO A 97 -10.10 18.07 -12.17
CA PRO A 97 -9.50 16.76 -11.93
C PRO A 97 -8.11 16.57 -12.54
N SER A 98 -7.81 17.14 -13.70
CA SER A 98 -6.45 17.10 -14.28
C SER A 98 -5.42 17.86 -13.47
N GLN A 99 -5.80 18.96 -12.82
CA GLN A 99 -4.93 19.73 -11.94
C GLN A 99 -4.69 18.97 -10.62
N VAL A 100 -5.76 18.40 -10.04
CA VAL A 100 -5.65 17.55 -8.84
C VAL A 100 -4.74 16.35 -9.14
N LEU A 101 -4.96 15.64 -10.24
CA LEU A 101 -4.13 14.51 -10.65
C LEU A 101 -2.66 14.90 -10.82
N ARG A 102 -2.40 16.03 -11.47
CA ARG A 102 -1.03 16.51 -11.64
C ARG A 102 -0.36 16.84 -10.30
N THR A 103 -1.07 17.51 -9.40
CA THR A 103 -0.55 17.87 -8.08
C THR A 103 -0.27 16.61 -7.25
N GLU A 104 -1.22 15.67 -7.20
CA GLU A 104 -1.05 14.38 -6.51
C GLU A 104 0.14 13.59 -7.08
N ALA A 105 0.26 13.51 -8.40
CA ALA A 105 1.36 12.79 -9.05
C ALA A 105 2.72 13.45 -8.82
N ILE A 106 2.80 14.79 -8.85
CA ILE A 106 4.03 15.50 -8.50
C ILE A 106 4.40 15.24 -7.05
N ASN A 107 3.43 15.30 -6.12
CA ASN A 107 3.68 15.07 -4.70
C ASN A 107 4.17 13.63 -4.45
N ALA A 108 3.48 12.63 -4.99
CA ALA A 108 3.87 11.22 -4.83
C ALA A 108 5.28 10.95 -5.39
N LEU A 109 5.54 11.42 -6.62
CA LEU A 109 6.85 11.26 -7.25
C LEU A 109 7.95 12.02 -6.49
N PHE A 110 7.65 13.22 -5.98
CA PHE A 110 8.58 14.00 -5.18
C PHE A 110 8.93 13.26 -3.88
N THR A 111 7.92 12.80 -3.14
CA THR A 111 8.09 12.02 -1.91
C THR A 111 8.93 10.76 -2.14
N ASP A 112 8.58 9.95 -3.14
CA ASP A 112 9.31 8.71 -3.45
C ASP A 112 10.76 8.98 -3.87
N THR A 113 10.99 10.04 -4.65
CA THR A 113 12.34 10.44 -5.06
C THR A 113 13.16 10.90 -3.86
N VAL A 114 12.60 11.75 -2.99
CA VAL A 114 13.29 12.19 -1.77
C VAL A 114 13.60 10.99 -0.88
N GLU A 115 12.66 10.08 -0.67
CA GLU A 115 12.85 8.85 0.11
C GLU A 115 14.03 8.02 -0.43
N ARG A 116 14.12 7.84 -1.75
CA ARG A 116 15.26 7.16 -2.41
C ARG A 116 16.58 7.92 -2.25
N ILE A 117 16.57 9.25 -2.39
CA ILE A 117 17.78 10.07 -2.19
C ILE A 117 18.26 9.93 -0.74
N GLU A 118 17.36 9.98 0.23
CA GLU A 118 17.73 9.78 1.64
C GLU A 118 18.24 8.36 1.90
N ALA A 119 17.61 7.33 1.32
CA ALA A 119 18.11 5.96 1.41
C ALA A 119 19.55 5.81 0.90
N ALA A 120 19.87 6.44 -0.23
CA ALA A 120 21.22 6.43 -0.78
C ALA A 120 22.27 7.05 0.16
N LYS A 121 21.89 8.05 1.00
CA LYS A 121 22.80 8.63 2.00
C LYS A 121 23.16 7.64 3.12
N TYR A 122 22.33 6.62 3.33
CA TYR A 122 22.57 5.52 4.26
C TYR A 122 23.19 4.29 3.56
N GLU A 123 23.79 4.49 2.37
CA GLU A 123 24.45 3.45 1.58
C GLU A 123 23.52 2.30 1.15
N ILE A 124 22.20 2.55 1.14
CA ILE A 124 21.22 1.61 0.59
C ILE A 124 21.28 1.70 -0.94
N GLU A 125 21.47 0.55 -1.59
CA GLU A 125 21.50 0.48 -3.06
C GLU A 125 20.11 0.77 -3.64
N VAL A 126 19.98 1.91 -4.32
CA VAL A 126 18.70 2.37 -4.86
C VAL A 126 18.88 3.02 -6.22
N ASP A 127 17.92 2.78 -7.11
CA ASP A 127 17.78 3.55 -8.34
C ASP A 127 16.92 4.78 -8.07
N ILE A 128 17.42 5.97 -8.44
CA ILE A 128 16.73 7.25 -8.22
C ILE A 128 16.12 7.79 -9.51
N THR A 129 16.82 7.65 -10.64
CA THR A 129 16.31 8.15 -11.93
C THR A 129 15.49 7.09 -12.63
N LEU A 130 14.53 7.52 -13.46
CA LEU A 130 13.72 6.60 -14.27
C LEU A 130 14.58 5.69 -15.17
N ASP A 131 15.67 6.23 -15.73
CA ASP A 131 16.57 5.45 -16.58
C ASP A 131 17.30 4.35 -15.81
N ASP A 132 17.68 4.60 -14.56
CA ASP A 132 18.33 3.60 -13.71
C ASP A 132 17.32 2.52 -13.29
N ILE A 133 16.11 2.92 -12.89
CA ILE A 133 15.00 2.02 -12.59
C ILE A 133 14.70 1.10 -13.79
N LYS A 134 14.63 1.66 -15.01
CA LYS A 134 14.41 0.88 -16.24
C LYS A 134 15.52 -0.14 -16.50
N LYS A 135 16.78 0.22 -16.27
CA LYS A 135 17.90 -0.73 -16.40
C LYS A 135 17.79 -1.86 -15.38
N SER A 136 17.40 -1.55 -14.14
CA SER A 136 17.26 -2.55 -13.09
C SER A 136 16.07 -3.47 -13.32
N LEU A 137 14.96 -2.92 -13.83
CA LEU A 137 13.82 -3.71 -14.30
C LEU A 137 14.21 -4.67 -15.43
N ASP A 138 14.96 -4.21 -16.43
CA ASP A 138 15.43 -5.09 -17.52
C ASP A 138 16.31 -6.23 -16.99
N ARG A 139 17.20 -5.95 -16.03
CA ARG A 139 18.00 -6.99 -15.36
C ARG A 139 17.13 -7.98 -14.60
N GLU A 140 16.14 -7.49 -13.86
CA GLU A 140 15.24 -8.34 -13.07
C GLU A 140 14.35 -9.23 -13.95
N ASN A 141 13.75 -8.67 -15.01
CA ASN A 141 12.93 -9.43 -15.95
C ASN A 141 13.76 -10.48 -16.70
N LYS A 142 15.03 -10.18 -17.04
CA LYS A 142 15.95 -11.19 -17.61
C LYS A 142 16.24 -12.32 -16.63
N ARG A 143 16.55 -11.99 -15.37
CA ARG A 143 16.80 -12.97 -14.31
C ARG A 143 15.60 -13.89 -14.10
N ARG A 144 14.38 -13.34 -14.12
CA ARG A 144 13.13 -14.12 -13.98
C ARG A 144 12.86 -15.06 -15.15
N ALA A 145 13.33 -14.71 -16.35
CA ALA A 145 13.21 -15.55 -17.53
C ALA A 145 14.23 -16.70 -17.60
N GLU A 146 15.22 -16.75 -16.68
CA GLU A 146 16.23 -17.81 -16.67
C GLU A 146 15.65 -19.16 -16.17
N PRO A 147 15.79 -20.25 -16.95
CA PRO A 147 15.27 -21.55 -16.55
C PRO A 147 15.87 -22.05 -15.22
N GLY A 148 15.01 -22.43 -14.27
CA GLY A 148 15.42 -22.99 -12.98
C GLY A 148 15.55 -21.98 -11.84
N GLN A 149 15.32 -20.68 -12.08
CA GLN A 149 15.08 -19.70 -11.03
C GLN A 149 13.61 -19.75 -10.62
N THR A 150 13.31 -20.04 -9.35
CA THR A 150 11.95 -19.90 -8.82
C THR A 150 11.61 -18.41 -8.74
N ALA A 151 10.91 -17.88 -9.75
CA ALA A 151 10.34 -16.55 -9.68
C ALA A 151 9.01 -16.62 -8.91
N TYR A 152 8.95 -15.95 -7.75
CA TYR A 152 7.68 -15.72 -7.05
C TYR A 152 7.00 -14.49 -7.65
N GLY A 153 5.71 -14.58 -7.97
CA GLY A 153 4.95 -13.52 -8.65
C GLY A 153 4.95 -13.65 -10.18
N PRO A 154 4.59 -12.58 -10.92
CA PRO A 154 4.45 -12.63 -12.37
C PRO A 154 5.78 -12.89 -13.09
N GLU A 155 5.71 -13.49 -14.29
CA GLU A 155 6.87 -13.82 -15.14
C GLU A 155 7.65 -12.56 -15.55
N THR A 156 6.97 -11.43 -15.73
CA THR A 156 7.57 -10.13 -16.01
C THR A 156 6.85 -9.05 -15.22
N TYR A 157 7.59 -8.05 -14.78
CA TYR A 157 7.03 -6.87 -14.13
C TYR A 157 6.79 -5.74 -15.11
N GLY A 158 5.67 -5.03 -14.90
CA GLY A 158 5.46 -3.69 -15.45
C GLY A 158 6.33 -2.65 -14.73
N LEU A 159 6.57 -1.51 -15.38
CA LEU A 159 7.46 -0.47 -14.83
C LEU A 159 6.93 0.13 -13.52
N MET A 160 5.64 0.48 -13.45
CA MET A 160 5.06 1.05 -12.23
C MET A 160 4.97 0.03 -11.10
N GLU A 161 4.67 -1.24 -11.41
CA GLU A 161 4.67 -2.34 -10.44
C GLU A 161 6.06 -2.53 -9.82
N TYR A 162 7.11 -2.48 -10.65
CA TYR A 162 8.49 -2.56 -10.18
C TYR A 162 8.88 -1.34 -9.32
N ILE A 163 8.47 -0.13 -9.71
CA ILE A 163 8.68 1.08 -8.91
C ILE A 163 8.01 0.91 -7.54
N SER A 164 6.74 0.53 -7.49
CA SER A 164 5.98 0.37 -6.24
C SER A 164 6.60 -0.68 -5.31
N ARG A 165 6.96 -1.87 -5.85
CA ARG A 165 7.62 -2.92 -5.08
C ARG A 165 8.95 -2.45 -4.50
N THR A 166 9.82 -1.89 -5.33
CA THR A 166 11.13 -1.41 -4.86
C THR A 166 10.99 -0.22 -3.92
N GLN A 167 9.96 0.61 -4.06
CA GLN A 167 9.72 1.72 -3.12
C GLN A 167 9.42 1.20 -1.70
N MET A 168 8.63 0.13 -1.57
CA MET A 168 8.38 -0.50 -0.27
C MET A 168 9.68 -1.04 0.34
N GLU A 169 10.50 -1.73 -0.45
CA GLU A 169 11.79 -2.26 0.00
C GLU A 169 12.74 -1.14 0.44
N VAL A 170 12.80 -0.04 -0.31
CA VAL A 170 13.60 1.14 0.04
C VAL A 170 13.13 1.75 1.35
N ARG A 171 11.83 1.90 1.54
CA ARG A 171 11.25 2.45 2.76
C ARG A 171 11.56 1.60 3.98
N ASP A 172 11.40 0.29 3.87
CA ASP A 172 11.65 -0.64 4.97
C ASP A 172 13.14 -0.63 5.36
N ALA A 173 14.05 -0.69 4.37
CA ALA A 173 15.49 -0.60 4.60
C ALA A 173 15.90 0.74 5.22
N LEU A 174 15.30 1.85 4.79
CA LEU A 174 15.58 3.17 5.35
C LEU A 174 15.06 3.27 6.79
N LYS A 175 13.86 2.75 7.09
CA LYS A 175 13.33 2.69 8.46
C LYS A 175 14.25 1.90 9.40
N GLU A 176 14.76 0.75 8.95
CA GLU A 176 15.72 -0.06 9.69
C GLU A 176 17.00 0.74 10.00
N LYS A 177 17.59 1.39 9.00
CA LYS A 177 18.79 2.23 9.21
C LYS A 177 18.54 3.42 10.12
N LEU A 178 17.36 4.02 10.05
CA LEU A 178 17.00 5.13 10.93
C LEU A 178 16.81 4.66 12.38
N LEU A 179 16.22 3.48 12.61
CA LEU A 179 16.09 2.87 13.93
C LEU A 179 17.45 2.56 14.58
N GLU A 180 18.48 2.29 13.78
CA GLU A 180 19.84 2.08 14.29
C GLU A 180 20.57 3.39 14.62
N THR A 181 20.14 4.51 14.02
CA THR A 181 20.92 5.75 14.00
C THR A 181 20.13 6.95 14.54
N ARG A 182 19.32 7.60 13.70
CA ARG A 182 18.70 8.90 13.96
C ARG A 182 17.37 8.82 14.70
N LEU A 183 16.60 7.76 14.46
CA LEU A 183 15.27 7.54 15.02
C LEU A 183 15.25 6.38 16.03
N LYS A 184 16.41 6.03 16.59
CA LYS A 184 16.47 5.04 17.67
C LYS A 184 15.71 5.56 18.90
N PRO A 185 14.64 4.89 19.34
CA PRO A 185 13.90 5.34 20.51
C PRO A 185 14.73 5.13 21.79
N THR A 186 14.57 6.03 22.77
CA THR A 186 15.03 5.77 24.14
C THR A 186 14.04 4.88 24.87
N LYS A 187 14.48 4.27 25.98
CA LYS A 187 13.59 3.45 26.81
C LYS A 187 12.41 4.25 27.33
N GLU A 188 12.64 5.50 27.72
CA GLU A 188 11.62 6.41 28.25
C GLU A 188 10.56 6.72 27.17
N GLN A 189 10.97 6.92 25.92
CA GLN A 189 10.06 7.13 24.80
C GLN A 189 9.19 5.90 24.53
N LEU A 190 9.77 4.69 24.59
CA LEU A 190 9.00 3.46 24.46
C LEU A 190 8.05 3.25 25.65
N GLN A 191 8.45 3.64 26.86
CA GLN A 191 7.59 3.56 28.06
C GLN A 191 6.40 4.49 27.93
N GLU A 192 6.63 5.75 27.52
CA GLU A 192 5.56 6.69 27.24
C GLU A 192 4.61 6.16 26.16
N LEU A 193 5.15 5.59 25.08
CA LEU A 193 4.35 4.98 24.03
C LEU A 193 3.54 3.78 24.55
N TYR A 194 4.10 2.95 25.43
CA TYR A 194 3.39 1.82 26.05
C TYR A 194 2.24 2.28 26.96
N GLU A 195 2.41 3.39 27.67
CA GLU A 195 1.37 3.98 28.51
C GLU A 195 0.22 4.59 27.68
N GLN A 196 0.55 5.11 26.49
CA GLN A 196 -0.41 5.76 25.58
C GLN A 196 -1.02 4.81 24.53
N ALA A 197 -0.40 3.66 24.29
CA ALA A 197 -0.84 2.71 23.27
C ALA A 197 -2.25 2.18 23.57
N ASP A 198 -3.04 2.02 22.51
CA ASP A 198 -4.33 1.36 22.59
C ASP A 198 -4.17 -0.01 23.26
N ALA A 199 -5.02 -0.28 24.26
CA ALA A 199 -4.99 -1.54 25.00
C ALA A 199 -5.14 -2.75 24.06
N ALA A 200 -5.85 -2.61 22.94
CA ALA A 200 -6.02 -3.65 21.93
C ALA A 200 -4.69 -4.08 21.29
N TYR A 201 -3.71 -3.18 21.15
CA TYR A 201 -2.38 -3.54 20.61
C TYR A 201 -1.55 -4.39 21.56
N LEU A 202 -1.85 -4.29 22.85
CA LEU A 202 -1.13 -4.97 23.91
C LEU A 202 -1.91 -6.18 24.42
N ASP A 203 -3.06 -6.50 23.83
CA ASP A 203 -3.84 -7.67 24.15
C ASP A 203 -3.10 -8.93 23.68
N LYS A 204 -2.87 -9.88 24.59
CA LYS A 204 -2.25 -11.18 24.26
C LYS A 204 -3.26 -12.17 23.70
N GLY A 205 -4.52 -11.75 23.60
CA GLY A 205 -5.63 -12.52 23.12
C GLY A 205 -6.29 -13.36 24.21
N CYS A 206 -7.09 -14.32 23.78
CA CYS A 206 -7.86 -15.19 24.67
C CYS A 206 -8.12 -16.54 24.04
N LYS A 207 -8.41 -17.51 24.90
CA LYS A 207 -9.15 -18.72 24.53
C LYS A 207 -10.59 -18.57 25.00
N ALA A 208 -11.56 -18.83 24.12
CA ALA A 208 -12.97 -18.77 24.49
C ALA A 208 -13.76 -19.92 23.88
N ARG A 209 -14.83 -20.29 24.58
CA ARG A 209 -15.91 -21.13 24.07
C ARG A 209 -17.18 -20.29 24.00
N VAL A 210 -17.77 -20.22 22.81
CA VAL A 210 -18.90 -19.34 22.51
C VAL A 210 -20.06 -20.17 22.00
N GLY A 211 -21.24 -19.94 22.56
CA GLY A 211 -22.51 -20.45 22.04
C GLY A 211 -23.07 -19.45 21.03
N ILE A 212 -23.48 -19.93 19.87
CA ILE A 212 -23.91 -19.13 18.73
C ILE A 212 -25.35 -19.49 18.41
N TYR A 213 -26.26 -18.53 18.54
CA TYR A 213 -27.64 -18.68 18.06
C TYR A 213 -27.76 -17.94 16.74
N MET A 214 -28.05 -18.65 15.64
CA MET A 214 -27.96 -18.09 14.29
C MET A 214 -29.21 -18.38 13.47
N TYR A 215 -29.66 -17.35 12.75
CA TYR A 215 -30.55 -17.49 11.59
C TYR A 215 -29.71 -17.39 10.32
N TYR A 216 -29.83 -18.37 9.43
CA TYR A 216 -29.16 -18.39 8.14
C TYR A 216 -30.06 -17.82 7.04
N GLY A 217 -29.78 -16.60 6.60
CA GLY A 217 -30.50 -15.95 5.51
C GLY A 217 -29.86 -16.17 4.14
N MET A 218 -30.59 -15.81 3.08
CA MET A 218 -30.11 -15.94 1.70
C MET A 218 -29.59 -14.63 1.09
N LYS A 219 -29.97 -13.48 1.66
CA LYS A 219 -29.60 -12.16 1.13
C LYS A 219 -29.32 -11.16 2.25
N VAL A 220 -28.18 -10.46 2.12
CA VAL A 220 -27.72 -9.45 3.07
C VAL A 220 -28.78 -8.36 3.26
N GLY A 221 -29.11 -8.07 4.52
CA GLY A 221 -30.06 -7.02 4.89
C GLY A 221 -31.54 -7.34 4.62
N GLU A 222 -31.86 -8.55 4.16
CA GLU A 222 -33.24 -9.02 3.99
C GLU A 222 -33.54 -10.13 4.99
N TYR A 223 -34.18 -9.74 6.10
CA TYR A 223 -34.55 -10.63 7.19
C TYR A 223 -36.06 -10.86 7.25
N PRO A 224 -36.52 -12.04 7.71
CA PRO A 224 -37.94 -12.25 8.02
C PRO A 224 -38.45 -11.23 9.04
N GLU A 225 -39.67 -10.71 8.86
CA GLU A 225 -40.26 -9.73 9.78
C GLU A 225 -40.36 -10.25 11.23
N GLU A 226 -40.55 -11.56 11.40
CA GLU A 226 -40.65 -12.23 12.69
C GLU A 226 -39.31 -12.29 13.45
N LEU A 227 -38.17 -12.14 12.77
CA LEU A 227 -36.85 -12.40 13.32
C LEU A 227 -36.53 -11.51 14.54
N GLN A 228 -37.02 -10.27 14.54
CA GLN A 228 -36.90 -9.38 15.71
C GLN A 228 -37.57 -9.98 16.96
N SER A 229 -38.72 -10.63 16.80
CA SER A 229 -39.43 -11.29 17.91
C SER A 229 -38.73 -12.56 18.37
N VAL A 230 -38.11 -13.29 17.43
CA VAL A 230 -37.26 -14.45 17.75
C VAL A 230 -36.09 -14.03 18.64
N TRP A 231 -35.36 -12.98 18.26
CA TRP A 231 -34.23 -12.52 19.07
C TRP A 231 -34.62 -11.92 20.41
N ALA A 232 -35.77 -11.26 20.50
CA ALA A 232 -36.31 -10.81 21.79
C ALA A 232 -36.56 -12.00 22.73
N PHE A 233 -37.15 -13.08 22.20
CA PHE A 233 -37.36 -14.32 22.96
C PHE A 233 -36.04 -15.00 23.37
N VAL A 234 -35.08 -15.12 22.44
CA VAL A 234 -33.77 -15.71 22.76
C VAL A 234 -33.06 -14.92 23.85
N LYS A 235 -33.07 -13.58 23.80
CA LYS A 235 -32.47 -12.73 24.84
C LYS A 235 -33.12 -12.98 26.21
N GLU A 236 -34.44 -13.02 26.29
CA GLU A 236 -35.18 -13.29 27.53
C GLU A 236 -34.80 -14.67 28.11
N GLU A 237 -34.75 -15.71 27.29
CA GLU A 237 -34.36 -17.05 27.74
C GLU A 237 -32.88 -17.14 28.16
N LEU A 238 -31.99 -16.41 27.47
CA LEU A 238 -30.58 -16.32 27.85
C LEU A 238 -30.39 -15.65 29.21
N GLU A 239 -31.18 -14.61 29.52
CA GLU A 239 -31.22 -13.94 30.83
C GLU A 239 -31.74 -14.85 31.93
N ASN A 240 -32.74 -15.68 31.62
CA ASN A 240 -33.28 -16.68 32.55
C ASN A 240 -32.35 -17.87 32.78
N GLY A 241 -31.26 -17.99 32.01
CA GLY A 241 -30.29 -19.08 32.14
C GLY A 241 -30.79 -20.41 31.58
N THR A 242 -31.75 -20.38 30.65
CA THR A 242 -32.30 -21.57 30.00
C THR A 242 -31.22 -22.33 29.21
N ASN A 243 -31.32 -23.65 29.17
CA ASN A 243 -30.40 -24.49 28.41
C ASN A 243 -30.55 -24.21 26.89
N PRO A 244 -29.45 -24.06 26.12
CA PRO A 244 -29.50 -23.75 24.70
C PRO A 244 -30.43 -24.62 23.84
N GLU A 245 -30.47 -25.95 24.08
CA GLU A 245 -31.32 -26.88 23.32
C GLU A 245 -32.82 -26.58 23.55
N LEU A 246 -33.18 -26.17 24.77
CA LEU A 246 -34.56 -25.81 25.11
C LEU A 246 -34.96 -24.47 24.48
N ILE A 247 -34.01 -23.54 24.32
CA ILE A 247 -34.25 -22.24 23.69
C ILE A 247 -34.58 -22.45 22.21
N THR A 248 -33.77 -23.22 21.48
CA THR A 248 -34.01 -23.47 20.05
C THR A 248 -35.27 -24.29 19.81
N GLU A 249 -35.56 -25.29 20.65
CA GLU A 249 -36.80 -26.06 20.58
C GLU A 249 -38.03 -25.16 20.80
N ALA A 250 -38.02 -24.36 21.87
CA ALA A 250 -39.13 -23.44 22.18
C ALA A 250 -39.31 -22.36 21.09
N ALA A 251 -38.20 -21.85 20.53
CA ALA A 251 -38.26 -20.92 19.41
C ALA A 251 -38.90 -21.57 18.16
N GLY A 252 -38.51 -22.81 17.82
CA GLY A 252 -39.07 -23.54 16.68
C GLY A 252 -40.54 -23.96 16.85
N GLN A 253 -41.03 -24.09 18.08
CA GLN A 253 -42.46 -24.29 18.36
C GLN A 253 -43.28 -23.00 18.30
N ARG A 254 -42.65 -21.85 18.63
CA ARG A 254 -43.33 -20.55 18.76
C ARG A 254 -43.32 -19.74 17.47
N PHE A 255 -42.27 -19.85 16.68
CA PHE A 255 -42.02 -19.02 15.50
C PHE A 255 -41.88 -19.88 14.25
N SER A 256 -42.18 -19.30 13.08
CA SER A 256 -42.00 -20.01 11.79
C SER A 256 -40.58 -19.89 11.26
N THR A 257 -39.78 -19.00 11.85
CA THR A 257 -38.39 -18.73 11.46
C THR A 257 -37.44 -19.60 12.28
N PRO A 258 -36.79 -20.62 11.68
CA PRO A 258 -35.90 -21.49 12.42
C PRO A 258 -34.59 -20.78 12.78
N ILE A 259 -34.05 -21.12 13.94
CA ILE A 259 -32.70 -20.74 14.37
C ILE A 259 -31.93 -21.99 14.77
N GLU A 260 -30.62 -21.94 14.64
CA GLU A 260 -29.71 -23.01 15.04
C GLU A 260 -28.86 -22.57 16.22
N TYR A 261 -28.41 -23.55 17.01
CA TYR A 261 -27.44 -23.36 18.08
C TYR A 261 -26.22 -24.23 17.82
N GLU A 262 -25.05 -23.63 17.94
CA GLU A 262 -23.78 -24.34 17.93
C GLU A 262 -22.82 -23.77 18.98
N GLU A 263 -21.81 -24.57 19.33
CA GLU A 263 -20.72 -24.14 20.18
C GLU A 263 -19.40 -24.19 19.44
N VAL A 264 -18.64 -23.10 19.54
CA VAL A 264 -17.35 -22.96 18.91
C VAL A 264 -16.32 -22.62 19.97
N GLU A 265 -15.19 -23.32 19.94
CA GLU A 265 -14.01 -22.98 20.73
C GLU A 265 -12.94 -22.40 19.81
N TYR A 266 -12.32 -21.31 20.24
CA TYR A 266 -11.18 -20.74 19.55
C TYR A 266 -10.09 -20.30 20.53
N ASP A 267 -8.86 -20.30 20.03
CA ASP A 267 -7.72 -19.63 20.64
C ASP A 267 -7.25 -18.55 19.66
N SER A 268 -7.27 -17.29 20.08
CA SER A 268 -6.90 -16.16 19.22
C SER A 268 -5.48 -16.25 18.68
N ASN A 269 -4.58 -16.96 19.37
CA ASN A 269 -3.20 -17.16 18.96
C ASN A 269 -3.03 -18.33 17.97
N GLN A 270 -4.10 -19.08 17.70
CA GLN A 270 -4.09 -20.24 16.79
C GLN A 270 -5.13 -20.12 15.67
N LEU A 271 -5.68 -18.93 15.43
CA LEU A 271 -6.67 -18.71 14.38
C LEU A 271 -6.09 -19.00 12.98
N PRO A 272 -6.75 -19.84 12.16
CA PRO A 272 -6.38 -20.01 10.76
C PRO A 272 -6.55 -18.71 9.99
N ARG A 273 -5.57 -18.36 9.15
CA ARG A 273 -5.58 -17.09 8.38
C ARG A 273 -6.73 -16.97 7.38
N ASP A 274 -7.28 -18.10 6.96
CA ASP A 274 -8.32 -18.25 5.95
C ASP A 274 -9.71 -18.51 6.56
N ASN A 275 -9.84 -18.52 7.89
CA ASN A 275 -11.12 -18.69 8.56
C ASN A 275 -11.69 -17.34 9.02
N GLU A 276 -12.37 -16.67 8.09
CA GLU A 276 -12.99 -15.36 8.32
C GLU A 276 -14.07 -15.39 9.42
N GLU A 277 -14.79 -16.51 9.55
CA GLU A 277 -15.85 -16.68 10.54
C GLU A 277 -15.30 -16.72 11.97
N LEU A 278 -14.25 -17.51 12.21
CA LEU A 278 -13.58 -17.53 13.51
C LEU A 278 -12.91 -16.20 13.84
N ALA A 279 -12.33 -15.52 12.84
CA ALA A 279 -11.76 -14.19 13.03
C ALA A 279 -12.84 -13.17 13.41
N TRP A 280 -13.99 -13.19 12.75
CA TRP A 280 -15.14 -12.37 13.09
C TRP A 280 -15.64 -12.68 14.50
N LEU A 281 -15.80 -13.95 14.85
CA LEU A 281 -16.24 -14.39 16.17
C LEU A 281 -15.31 -13.89 17.28
N ALA A 282 -14.00 -14.04 17.09
CA ALA A 282 -12.99 -13.58 18.04
C ALA A 282 -13.01 -12.05 18.21
N GLU A 283 -13.25 -11.29 17.12
CA GLU A 283 -13.41 -9.84 17.17
C GLU A 283 -14.66 -9.43 17.98
N GLN A 284 -15.82 -10.03 17.66
CA GLN A 284 -17.08 -9.68 18.32
C GLN A 284 -17.08 -10.00 19.82
N THR A 285 -16.36 -11.06 20.21
CA THR A 285 -16.31 -11.52 21.61
C THR A 285 -15.06 -11.08 22.36
N ARG A 286 -14.14 -10.29 21.74
CA ARG A 286 -12.90 -9.79 22.37
C ARG A 286 -13.17 -9.05 23.67
N GLY A 287 -14.14 -8.14 23.68
CA GLY A 287 -14.47 -7.33 24.86
C GLY A 287 -15.44 -8.01 25.85
N MET A 288 -15.96 -9.20 25.50
CA MET A 288 -16.99 -9.87 26.29
C MET A 288 -16.38 -10.76 27.38
N SER A 289 -17.03 -10.81 28.54
CA SER A 289 -16.72 -11.70 29.67
C SER A 289 -17.55 -12.98 29.63
N ALA A 290 -17.08 -14.03 30.31
CA ALA A 290 -17.86 -15.26 30.47
C ALA A 290 -19.26 -14.98 31.06
N GLY A 291 -20.28 -15.59 30.46
CA GLY A 291 -21.69 -15.38 30.77
C GLY A 291 -22.36 -14.23 30.02
N GLN A 292 -21.60 -13.30 29.43
CA GLN A 292 -22.17 -12.21 28.63
C GLN A 292 -22.67 -12.72 27.28
N TYR A 293 -23.74 -12.10 26.79
CA TYR A 293 -24.26 -12.30 25.45
C TYR A 293 -24.26 -10.98 24.67
N SER A 294 -24.14 -11.07 23.36
CA SER A 294 -24.06 -9.91 22.47
C SER A 294 -25.44 -9.31 22.21
N ASP A 295 -25.46 -8.12 21.62
CA ASP A 295 -26.63 -7.72 20.85
C ASP A 295 -26.82 -8.60 19.61
N CYS A 296 -27.88 -8.32 18.85
CA CYS A 296 -28.10 -8.98 17.58
C CYS A 296 -27.07 -8.51 16.57
N LEU A 297 -26.31 -9.44 15.99
CA LEU A 297 -25.19 -9.18 15.10
C LEU A 297 -25.48 -9.74 13.72
N ASP A 298 -25.06 -9.01 12.68
CA ASP A 298 -25.14 -9.47 11.30
C ASP A 298 -23.83 -10.14 10.88
N TYR A 299 -23.95 -11.28 10.18
CA TYR A 299 -22.84 -11.95 9.52
C TYR A 299 -23.24 -12.33 8.09
N GLY A 300 -22.89 -11.45 7.14
CA GLY A 300 -23.33 -11.60 5.75
C GLY A 300 -24.86 -11.56 5.63
N ALA A 301 -25.46 -12.64 5.14
CA ALA A 301 -26.90 -12.79 5.06
C ALA A 301 -27.53 -13.39 6.33
N SER A 302 -26.71 -13.78 7.29
CA SER A 302 -27.14 -14.36 8.56
C SER A 302 -27.20 -13.31 9.66
N GLN A 303 -27.93 -13.62 10.72
CA GLN A 303 -28.06 -12.77 11.90
C GLN A 303 -28.16 -13.64 13.15
N GLY A 304 -27.55 -13.21 14.26
CA GLY A 304 -27.49 -14.04 15.45
C GLY A 304 -27.13 -13.32 16.75
N ILE A 305 -27.13 -14.09 17.84
CA ILE A 305 -26.69 -13.68 19.17
C ILE A 305 -25.59 -14.63 19.63
N LEU A 306 -24.50 -14.07 20.13
CA LEU A 306 -23.37 -14.81 20.68
C LEU A 306 -23.47 -14.82 22.21
N LYS A 307 -23.08 -15.91 22.86
CA LYS A 307 -22.92 -16.00 24.31
C LYS A 307 -21.56 -16.59 24.64
N VAL A 308 -20.73 -15.86 25.38
CA VAL A 308 -19.45 -16.38 25.87
C VAL A 308 -19.74 -17.37 27.00
N LEU A 309 -19.49 -18.64 26.76
CA LEU A 309 -19.74 -19.72 27.73
C LEU A 309 -18.58 -19.87 28.71
N ASP A 310 -17.37 -19.77 28.19
CA ASP A 310 -16.12 -19.77 28.97
C ASP A 310 -15.08 -18.90 28.27
N LYS A 311 -14.21 -18.25 29.04
CA LYS A 311 -13.14 -17.43 28.48
C LYS A 311 -11.96 -17.34 29.43
N THR A 312 -10.78 -17.55 28.88
CA THR A 312 -9.48 -17.34 29.52
C THR A 312 -8.73 -16.27 28.77
N ASP A 313 -8.64 -15.07 29.36
CA ASP A 313 -7.82 -13.99 28.83
C ASP A 313 -6.34 -14.24 29.12
N TYR A 314 -5.50 -14.03 28.12
CA TYR A 314 -4.05 -14.12 28.26
C TYR A 314 -3.44 -12.83 28.85
N GLY A 315 -4.27 -11.82 29.06
CA GLY A 315 -3.92 -10.56 29.67
C GLY A 315 -3.21 -9.62 28.70
N LYS A 316 -2.51 -8.63 29.26
CA LYS A 316 -1.80 -7.61 28.52
C LYS A 316 -0.31 -7.96 28.44
N ALA A 317 0.30 -7.74 27.27
CA ALA A 317 1.73 -7.83 27.05
C ALA A 317 2.45 -6.88 28.01
N SER A 318 3.48 -7.36 28.70
CA SER A 318 4.33 -6.47 29.50
C SER A 318 5.10 -5.50 28.59
N PHE A 319 5.69 -4.46 29.19
CA PHE A 319 6.57 -3.54 28.45
C PHE A 319 7.69 -4.29 27.73
N GLU A 320 8.32 -5.26 28.41
CA GLU A 320 9.39 -6.08 27.85
C GLU A 320 8.90 -6.99 26.71
N GLU A 321 7.69 -7.56 26.83
CA GLU A 321 7.09 -8.36 25.76
C GLU A 321 6.71 -7.51 24.54
N ALA A 322 6.33 -6.24 24.76
CA ALA A 322 5.87 -5.32 23.72
C ALA A 322 6.99 -4.51 23.05
N GLU A 323 8.25 -4.60 23.50
CA GLU A 323 9.34 -3.72 23.04
C GLU A 323 9.49 -3.67 21.52
N THR A 324 9.38 -4.82 20.84
CA THR A 324 9.47 -4.89 19.37
C THR A 324 8.27 -4.21 18.70
N LEU A 325 7.06 -4.44 19.21
CA LEU A 325 5.85 -3.79 18.71
C LEU A 325 5.94 -2.26 18.89
N LEU A 326 6.35 -1.81 20.07
CA LEU A 326 6.50 -0.39 20.39
C LEU A 326 7.56 0.26 19.50
N THR A 327 8.67 -0.43 19.21
CA THR A 327 9.69 0.07 18.29
C THR A 327 9.14 0.24 16.87
N ASN A 328 8.30 -0.69 16.42
CA ASN A 328 7.63 -0.61 15.12
C ASN A 328 6.60 0.52 15.07
N LEU A 329 5.82 0.72 16.13
CA LEU A 329 4.90 1.85 16.25
C LEU A 329 5.67 3.18 16.23
N TRP A 330 6.74 3.27 17.02
CA TRP A 330 7.61 4.43 17.09
C TRP A 330 8.14 4.86 15.72
N ILE A 331 8.71 3.92 14.95
CA ILE A 331 9.23 4.26 13.62
C ILE A 331 8.10 4.66 12.67
N ASN A 332 6.94 4.01 12.73
CA ASN A 332 5.81 4.33 11.86
C ASN A 332 5.23 5.73 12.15
N GLU A 333 5.28 6.20 13.39
CA GLU A 333 4.84 7.55 13.75
C GLU A 333 5.88 8.63 13.44
N ASN A 334 7.17 8.33 13.59
CA ASN A 334 8.24 9.32 13.44
C ASN A 334 8.83 9.40 12.03
N TYR A 335 8.73 8.33 11.25
CA TYR A 335 9.23 8.27 9.88
C TYR A 335 8.59 9.30 8.94
N PRO A 336 7.25 9.51 8.94
CA PRO A 336 6.64 10.56 8.11
C PRO A 336 7.19 11.96 8.44
N ARG A 337 7.35 12.29 9.73
CA ARG A 337 7.93 13.58 10.16
C ARG A 337 9.38 13.75 9.70
N TYR A 338 10.17 12.68 9.75
CA TYR A 338 11.53 12.69 9.21
C TYR A 338 11.52 12.94 7.70
N LEU A 339 10.64 12.27 6.96
CA LEU A 339 10.56 12.42 5.51
C LEU A 339 10.08 13.83 5.12
N ASP A 340 9.12 14.40 5.85
CA ASP A 340 8.68 15.80 5.67
C ASP A 340 9.83 16.79 5.85
N GLN A 341 10.66 16.62 6.88
CA GLN A 341 11.86 17.45 7.08
C GLN A 341 12.86 17.32 5.92
N CYS A 342 13.04 16.11 5.39
CA CYS A 342 13.91 15.88 4.24
C CYS A 342 13.33 16.53 2.97
N MET A 343 12.01 16.40 2.76
CA MET A 343 11.31 17.03 1.65
C MET A 343 11.45 18.55 1.65
N ASP A 344 11.36 19.20 2.82
CA ASP A 344 11.54 20.65 2.94
C ASP A 344 12.96 21.12 2.56
N ALA A 345 13.97 20.24 2.63
CA ALA A 345 15.32 20.56 2.17
C ALA A 345 15.47 20.60 0.64
N TYR A 346 14.48 20.09 -0.10
CA TYR A 346 14.47 20.05 -1.57
C TYR A 346 13.36 20.90 -2.21
N ARG A 347 12.54 21.58 -1.40
CA ARG A 347 11.58 22.61 -1.85
C ARG A 347 12.28 23.95 -1.94
#